data_AF-A0A2E6U4H1-F1
#
_entry.id   AF-A0A2E6U4H1-F1
#
_cell.length_a   1.000
_cell.length_b   1.000
_cell.length_c   1.000
_cell.angle_alpha   90.00
_cell.angle_beta   90.00
_cell.angle_gamma   90.00
#
_symmetry.space_group_name_H-M   'P 1'
#
loop_
_entity.id
_entity.type
_entity.pdbx_description
1 polymer ?
#
loop_
_entity_poly.entity_id
_entity_poly.type
_entity_poly.pdbx_seq_one_letter_code
_entity_poly.pdbx_strand_id
1 'polypeptide(L)'
;MGTCVLTWDVPGTPVRNQSTVSIQFDGVEAGYYDCKRPAHGNAEAHLVVHEWQPTHEGLLTLGDANRCSVDQGPGATNGSAGVHGQGGVVEAIRTDWVIGRAGAEIPWLGTLKLALSSSGPGAVYVPNSSYIGLIAVVGVILALPLVVDPMVHRIFSRSPEREEAKRERAMDLMLLALNEEE
;
A
#
# COMPACT_ATOMS: atom_id res chain seq x y z
N MET A 1 8.99 10.42 35.60
CA MET A 1 8.31 9.32 36.31
C MET A 1 7.85 8.33 35.27
N GLY A 2 8.30 7.08 35.34
CA GLY A 2 7.93 6.04 34.37
C GLY A 2 6.61 5.37 34.74
N THR A 3 5.85 4.96 33.74
CA THR A 3 4.63 4.16 33.92
C THR A 3 5.02 2.72 34.28
N CYS A 4 4.47 2.19 35.37
CA CYS A 4 4.64 0.78 35.73
C CYS A 4 3.56 -0.04 35.02
N VAL A 5 3.95 -0.73 33.94
CA VAL A 5 3.06 -1.62 33.19
C VAL A 5 3.19 -3.02 33.77
N LEU A 6 2.09 -3.56 34.29
CA LEU A 6 2.05 -4.89 34.92
C LEU A 6 1.46 -5.94 33.98
N THR A 7 0.59 -5.53 33.07
CA THR A 7 -0.17 -6.43 32.20
C THR A 7 -0.36 -5.83 30.81
N TRP A 8 -0.58 -6.72 29.85
CA TRP A 8 -0.65 -6.43 28.43
C TRP A 8 -1.96 -6.97 27.83
N ASP A 9 -2.51 -6.19 26.91
CA ASP A 9 -3.62 -6.56 26.06
C ASP A 9 -3.17 -6.46 24.60
N VAL A 10 -3.50 -7.46 23.78
CA VAL A 10 -3.26 -7.38 22.33
C VAL A 10 -4.59 -7.36 21.58
N PRO A 11 -5.00 -6.21 21.01
CA PRO A 11 -6.25 -6.08 20.27
C PRO A 11 -6.37 -7.12 19.15
N GLY A 12 -7.56 -7.67 18.94
CA GLY A 12 -7.81 -8.68 17.91
C GLY A 12 -7.33 -10.10 18.22
N THR A 13 -6.79 -10.34 19.42
CA THR A 13 -6.37 -11.68 19.89
C THR A 13 -6.99 -12.00 21.27
N PRO A 14 -6.85 -13.24 21.77
CA PRO A 14 -7.28 -13.63 23.11
C PRO A 14 -6.46 -13.06 24.26
N VAL A 15 -5.28 -12.47 24.00
CA VAL A 15 -4.39 -11.96 25.06
C VAL A 15 -5.02 -10.75 25.75
N ARG A 16 -5.44 -10.98 27.00
CA ARG A 16 -6.02 -9.98 27.88
C ARG A 16 -5.45 -10.06 29.29
N ASN A 17 -5.02 -8.92 29.82
CA ASN A 17 -4.50 -8.75 31.17
C ASN A 17 -3.39 -9.75 31.55
N GLN A 18 -2.44 -9.99 30.63
CA GLN A 18 -1.35 -10.96 30.81
C GLN A 18 -0.02 -10.27 31.13
N SER A 19 0.84 -10.87 31.97
CA SER A 19 2.16 -10.31 32.29
C SER A 19 3.17 -10.41 31.15
N THR A 20 2.93 -11.32 30.21
CA THR A 20 3.70 -11.56 28.99
C THR A 20 2.74 -11.79 27.81
N VAL A 21 3.24 -11.57 26.60
CA VAL A 21 2.49 -11.72 25.36
C VAL A 21 2.93 -13.01 24.68
N SER A 22 1.99 -13.96 24.55
CA SER A 22 2.16 -15.19 23.78
C SER A 22 1.02 -15.33 22.80
N ILE A 23 1.31 -15.38 21.50
CA ILE A 23 0.33 -15.40 20.41
C ILE A 23 0.86 -16.26 19.27
N GLN A 24 -0.01 -17.11 18.73
CA GLN A 24 0.26 -17.88 17.51
C GLN A 24 -0.51 -17.32 16.31
N PHE A 25 0.19 -17.07 15.20
CA PHE A 25 -0.40 -16.66 13.92
C PHE A 25 -0.71 -17.89 13.06
N ASP A 26 -1.49 -18.80 13.61
CA ASP A 26 -1.88 -20.09 13.04
C ASP A 26 -3.23 -20.07 12.31
N GLY A 27 -3.95 -18.94 12.35
CA GLY A 27 -5.30 -18.79 11.81
C GLY A 27 -6.42 -19.05 12.83
N VAL A 28 -6.09 -19.44 14.07
CA VAL A 28 -7.04 -19.69 15.16
C VAL A 28 -7.00 -18.54 16.18
N GLU A 29 -5.83 -18.26 16.76
CA GLU A 29 -5.67 -17.20 17.77
C GLU A 29 -5.53 -15.81 17.12
N ALA A 30 -4.85 -15.76 15.98
CA ALA A 30 -4.64 -14.59 15.16
C ALA A 30 -4.67 -14.98 13.67
N GLY A 31 -4.62 -13.99 12.77
CA GLY A 31 -4.54 -14.24 11.33
C GLY A 31 -3.33 -15.11 10.98
N TYR A 32 -3.48 -16.01 10.01
CA TYR A 32 -2.39 -16.91 9.61
C TYR A 32 -1.23 -16.16 8.95
N TYR A 33 -0.01 -16.38 9.42
CA TYR A 33 1.21 -15.82 8.82
C TYR A 33 2.26 -16.92 8.62
N ASP A 34 2.51 -17.27 7.35
CA ASP A 34 3.51 -18.28 6.96
C ASP A 34 4.93 -17.70 6.94
N CYS A 35 5.82 -18.27 7.74
CA CYS A 35 7.22 -17.86 7.80
C CYS A 35 8.05 -18.31 6.61
N LYS A 36 7.56 -19.24 5.78
CA LYS A 36 8.30 -19.80 4.63
C LYS A 36 9.74 -20.21 4.98
N ARG A 37 9.92 -20.75 6.20
CA ARG A 37 11.22 -21.22 6.71
C ARG A 37 11.25 -22.75 6.74
N PRO A 38 12.40 -23.40 6.46
CA PRO A 38 12.53 -24.84 6.66
C PRO A 38 12.32 -25.15 8.15
N ALA A 39 11.35 -26.01 8.47
CA ALA A 39 11.06 -26.41 9.85
C ALA A 39 12.15 -27.36 10.36
N HIS A 40 13.31 -26.81 10.70
CA HIS A 40 14.37 -27.53 11.40
C HIS A 40 14.84 -26.71 12.60
N GLY A 41 14.70 -27.29 13.81
CA GLY A 41 15.23 -26.72 15.06
C GLY A 41 14.25 -25.86 15.87
N ASN A 42 13.13 -26.44 16.32
CA ASN A 42 12.20 -25.82 17.30
C ASN A 42 11.64 -24.46 16.88
N ALA A 43 11.46 -24.26 15.57
CA ALA A 43 10.95 -23.02 15.01
C ALA A 43 9.71 -23.36 14.16
N GLU A 44 8.55 -22.86 14.56
CA GLU A 44 7.25 -23.13 13.95
C GLU A 44 7.20 -22.62 12.51
N ALA A 45 6.38 -23.25 11.65
CA ALA A 45 6.24 -22.80 10.25
C ALA A 45 5.52 -21.45 10.12
N HIS A 46 4.85 -20.99 11.18
CA HIS A 46 4.09 -19.75 11.24
C HIS A 46 4.66 -18.81 12.32
N LEU A 47 4.26 -17.54 12.28
CA LEU A 47 4.76 -16.54 13.24
C LEU A 47 4.27 -16.88 14.65
N VAL A 48 5.19 -16.97 15.59
CA VAL A 48 4.90 -17.18 17.01
C VAL A 48 5.58 -16.09 17.81
N VAL A 49 4.78 -15.38 18.61
CA VAL A 49 5.27 -14.49 19.66
C VAL A 49 5.19 -15.30 20.95
N HIS A 50 6.29 -15.41 21.68
CA HIS A 50 6.36 -16.30 22.83
C HIS A 50 6.95 -15.60 24.05
N GLU A 51 6.15 -15.50 25.11
CA GLU A 51 6.51 -14.92 26.42
C GLU A 51 7.17 -13.53 26.31
N TRP A 52 6.79 -12.76 25.30
CA TRP A 52 7.38 -11.45 25.07
C TRP A 52 6.91 -10.48 26.15
N GLN A 53 7.85 -9.74 26.74
CA GLN A 53 7.56 -8.67 27.68
C GLN A 53 8.08 -7.35 27.11
N PRO A 54 7.21 -6.55 26.44
CA PRO A 54 7.60 -5.24 25.95
C PRO A 54 8.04 -4.32 27.09
N THR A 55 8.95 -3.40 26.80
CA THR A 55 9.38 -2.35 27.73
C THR A 55 8.32 -1.24 27.87
N HIS A 56 7.50 -1.06 26.84
CA HIS A 56 6.43 -0.09 26.77
C HIS A 56 5.37 -0.50 25.74
N GLU A 57 4.23 0.18 25.73
CA GLU A 57 3.17 0.00 24.75
C GLU A 57 3.63 0.36 23.33
N GLY A 58 3.23 -0.44 22.35
CA GLY A 58 3.63 -0.22 20.97
C GLY A 58 3.22 -1.34 20.03
N LEU A 59 3.78 -1.29 18.83
CA LEU A 59 3.57 -2.22 17.75
C LEU A 59 4.75 -3.18 17.63
N LEU A 60 4.45 -4.46 17.42
CA LEU A 60 5.41 -5.43 16.92
C LEU A 60 5.46 -5.31 15.40
N THR A 61 6.64 -5.22 14.82
CA THR A 61 6.81 -5.00 13.38
C THR A 61 7.61 -6.13 12.73
N LEU A 62 7.19 -6.49 11.52
CA LEU A 62 8.02 -7.28 10.62
C LEU A 62 7.72 -6.91 9.17
N GLY A 63 8.72 -7.11 8.31
CA GLY A 63 8.54 -7.07 6.86
C GLY A 63 8.05 -8.40 6.27
N ASP A 64 7.34 -8.31 5.14
CA ASP A 64 6.76 -9.47 4.43
C ASP A 64 7.81 -10.50 3.97
N ALA A 65 9.04 -10.06 3.69
CA ALA A 65 10.14 -10.88 3.18
C ALA A 65 11.17 -11.30 4.26
N ASN A 66 10.74 -11.36 5.52
CA ASN A 66 11.63 -11.50 6.68
C ASN A 66 11.60 -12.89 7.35
N ARG A 67 10.89 -13.87 6.78
CA ARG A 67 10.79 -15.24 7.34
C ARG A 67 10.47 -15.30 8.86
N CYS A 68 9.59 -14.42 9.32
CA CYS A 68 9.22 -14.23 10.74
C CYS A 68 10.31 -13.70 11.68
N SER A 69 11.40 -13.15 11.17
CA SER A 69 12.41 -12.50 12.01
C SER A 69 11.97 -11.07 12.37
N VAL A 70 11.02 -10.94 13.29
CA VAL A 70 10.48 -9.66 13.77
C VAL A 70 11.56 -8.65 14.17
N ASP A 71 11.30 -7.35 13.98
CA ASP A 71 12.33 -6.31 14.18
C ASP A 71 12.76 -6.19 15.65
N GLN A 72 11.90 -6.61 16.58
CA GLN A 72 12.14 -6.63 18.03
C GLN A 72 13.02 -7.81 18.50
N GLY A 73 13.43 -8.69 17.58
CA GLY A 73 14.42 -9.72 17.82
C GLY A 73 13.95 -10.91 18.66
N PRO A 74 14.91 -11.67 19.23
CA PRO A 74 14.64 -13.00 19.78
C PRO A 74 13.81 -12.99 21.07
N GLY A 75 13.74 -11.85 21.75
CA GLY A 75 12.88 -11.68 22.92
C GLY A 75 11.38 -11.68 22.59
N ALA A 76 11.02 -11.39 21.33
CA ALA A 76 9.64 -11.45 20.86
C ALA A 76 9.32 -12.77 20.14
N THR A 77 10.20 -13.19 19.23
CA THR A 77 10.02 -14.40 18.41
C THR A 77 11.32 -15.18 18.33
N ASN A 78 11.26 -16.48 18.65
CA ASN A 78 12.42 -17.35 18.59
C ASN A 78 12.98 -17.45 17.15
N GLY A 79 14.31 -17.36 17.04
CA GLY A 79 15.02 -17.34 15.77
C GLY A 79 14.96 -16.00 15.02
N SER A 80 14.38 -14.95 15.62
CA SER A 80 14.50 -13.59 15.09
C SER A 80 15.86 -12.99 15.44
N ALA A 81 16.52 -12.37 14.45
CA ALA A 81 17.75 -11.60 14.68
C ALA A 81 17.45 -10.22 15.27
N GLY A 82 16.30 -9.63 14.89
CA GLY A 82 15.97 -8.25 15.21
C GLY A 82 16.75 -7.23 14.38
N VAL A 83 16.31 -5.98 14.44
CA VAL A 83 17.02 -4.84 13.87
C VAL A 83 17.86 -4.20 14.96
N HIS A 84 19.15 -3.99 14.68
CA HIS A 84 20.09 -3.42 15.64
C HIS A 84 20.37 -1.94 15.34
N GLY A 85 20.25 -1.10 16.37
CA GLY A 85 20.73 0.27 16.39
C GLY A 85 21.92 0.44 17.34
N GLN A 86 22.36 1.68 17.55
CA GLN A 86 23.44 1.98 18.51
C GLN A 86 23.10 1.60 19.96
N GLY A 87 21.81 1.53 20.30
CA GLY A 87 21.32 1.19 21.64
C GLY A 87 20.99 -0.29 21.84
N GLY A 88 21.22 -1.16 20.86
CA GLY A 88 20.81 -2.57 20.90
C GLY A 88 19.70 -2.90 19.91
N VAL A 89 18.93 -3.96 20.20
CA VAL A 89 17.78 -4.36 19.38
C VAL A 89 16.66 -3.35 19.53
N VAL A 90 15.96 -3.06 18.45
CA VAL A 90 14.81 -2.14 18.42
C VAL A 90 13.70 -2.65 19.37
N GLU A 91 13.10 -1.75 20.15
CA GLU A 91 11.98 -2.06 21.03
C GLU A 91 10.64 -2.02 20.28
N ALA A 92 9.52 -2.19 20.99
CA ALA A 92 8.20 -2.01 20.38
C ALA A 92 8.08 -0.60 19.75
N ILE A 93 7.42 -0.47 18.61
CA ILE A 93 7.29 0.85 17.95
C ILE A 93 6.13 1.61 18.57
N ARG A 94 6.39 2.75 19.20
CA ARG A 94 5.32 3.58 19.75
C ARG A 94 4.43 4.13 18.66
N THR A 95 3.15 4.30 18.97
CA THR A 95 2.17 4.81 18.00
C THR A 95 2.43 6.26 17.59
N ASP A 96 3.07 7.07 18.43
CA ASP A 96 3.49 8.44 18.11
C ASP A 96 4.69 8.49 17.15
N TRP A 97 5.47 7.41 17.04
CA TRP A 97 6.56 7.31 16.05
C TRP A 97 6.04 6.96 14.66
N VAL A 98 4.80 6.48 14.56
CA VAL A 98 4.18 6.15 13.28
C VAL A 98 3.70 7.43 12.60
N ILE A 99 4.46 7.89 11.61
CA ILE A 99 4.16 9.10 10.83
C ILE A 99 2.92 8.90 9.95
N GLY A 100 2.65 7.68 9.51
CA GLY A 100 1.49 7.35 8.70
C GLY A 100 1.36 5.86 8.43
N ARG A 101 0.16 5.44 8.02
CA ARG A 101 -0.09 4.11 7.46
C ARG A 101 -0.03 4.21 5.94
N ALA A 102 0.77 3.36 5.31
CA ALA A 102 0.75 3.24 3.85
C ALA A 102 -0.70 2.92 3.41
N GLY A 103 -1.32 3.88 2.72
CA GLY A 103 -2.70 3.76 2.24
C GLY A 103 -2.76 3.03 0.89
N ALA A 104 -3.92 3.09 0.23
CA ALA A 104 -4.03 2.73 -1.17
C ALA A 104 -3.27 3.77 -2.02
N GLU A 105 -1.94 3.61 -2.11
CA GLU A 105 -1.18 4.17 -3.22
C GLU A 105 -1.69 3.54 -4.51
N ILE A 106 -1.50 4.14 -5.70
CA ILE A 106 -1.62 3.37 -6.94
C ILE A 106 -0.40 2.45 -6.94
N PRO A 107 -0.51 1.23 -6.36
CA PRO A 107 0.66 0.49 -5.85
C PRO A 107 1.57 0.09 -7.01
N TRP A 108 0.95 0.03 -8.18
CA TRP A 108 1.49 -0.45 -9.41
C TRP A 108 2.51 0.49 -10.05
N LEU A 109 2.35 1.81 -9.92
CA LEU A 109 3.37 2.76 -10.44
C LEU A 109 4.67 2.67 -9.63
N GLY A 110 4.57 2.39 -8.33
CA GLY A 110 5.74 2.10 -7.48
C GLY A 110 6.52 0.87 -7.94
N THR A 111 5.87 -0.11 -8.56
CA THR A 111 6.55 -1.30 -9.11
C THR A 111 7.48 -0.94 -10.26
N LEU A 112 7.12 0.05 -11.10
CA LEU A 112 7.99 0.55 -12.16
C LEU A 112 9.24 1.21 -11.56
N LYS A 113 9.09 1.97 -10.49
CA LYS A 113 10.23 2.56 -9.77
C LYS A 113 11.15 1.48 -9.21
N LEU A 114 10.60 0.43 -8.59
CA LEU A 114 11.40 -0.69 -8.07
C LEU A 114 12.06 -1.51 -9.18
N ALA A 115 11.40 -1.65 -10.33
CA ALA A 115 11.91 -2.38 -11.49
C ALA A 115 13.06 -1.65 -12.19
N LEU A 116 13.02 -0.31 -12.19
CA LEU A 116 14.07 0.55 -12.76
C LEU A 116 15.18 0.90 -11.77
N SER A 117 15.00 0.62 -10.47
CA SER A 117 16.03 0.86 -9.45
C SER A 117 17.20 -0.09 -9.64
N SER A 118 18.40 0.44 -9.80
CA SER A 118 19.65 -0.34 -9.90
C SER A 118 20.23 -0.74 -8.53
N SER A 119 19.60 -0.34 -7.43
CA SER A 119 20.07 -0.59 -6.06
C SER A 119 18.98 -1.19 -5.18
N GLY A 120 19.34 -2.21 -4.40
CA GLY A 120 18.43 -2.97 -3.53
C GLY A 120 17.91 -4.26 -4.17
N PRO A 121 17.04 -5.02 -3.49
CA PRO A 121 16.47 -6.26 -4.03
C PRO A 121 15.54 -6.06 -5.25
N GLY A 122 15.36 -4.81 -5.71
CA GLY A 122 14.60 -4.47 -6.92
C GLY A 122 13.13 -4.89 -6.83
N ALA A 123 12.53 -5.19 -7.98
CA ALA A 123 11.14 -5.62 -8.07
C ALA A 123 10.91 -7.12 -7.77
N VAL A 124 11.90 -7.81 -7.17
CA VAL A 124 11.85 -9.26 -6.87
C VAL A 124 10.79 -9.60 -5.82
N TYR A 125 10.52 -8.67 -4.89
CA TYR A 125 9.50 -8.86 -3.84
C TYR A 125 8.13 -8.27 -4.20
N VAL A 126 7.97 -7.79 -5.44
CA VAL A 126 6.69 -7.26 -5.91
C VAL A 126 5.78 -8.44 -6.29
N PRO A 127 4.58 -8.59 -5.69
CA PRO A 127 3.69 -9.69 -6.03
C PRO A 127 3.14 -9.55 -7.46
N ASN A 128 2.86 -10.67 -8.13
CA ASN A 128 2.44 -10.70 -9.54
C ASN A 128 1.15 -9.88 -9.80
N SER A 129 0.24 -9.83 -8.82
CA SER A 129 -0.96 -8.99 -8.86
C SER A 129 -0.65 -7.51 -9.07
N SER A 130 0.53 -7.04 -8.63
CA SER A 130 0.93 -5.66 -8.78
C SER A 130 1.38 -5.32 -10.20
N TYR A 131 1.93 -6.29 -10.94
CA TYR A 131 2.26 -6.09 -12.36
C TYR A 131 1.01 -6.05 -13.23
N ILE A 132 0.02 -6.91 -12.93
CA ILE A 132 -1.28 -6.90 -13.63
C ILE A 132 -1.96 -5.55 -13.46
N GLY A 133 -1.97 -5.01 -12.24
CA GLY A 133 -2.52 -3.69 -11.98
C GLY A 133 -1.73 -2.55 -12.64
N LEU A 134 -0.41 -2.69 -12.83
CA LEU A 134 0.40 -1.70 -13.55
C LEU A 134 -0.03 -1.62 -15.00
N ILE A 135 -0.15 -2.78 -15.65
CA ILE A 135 -0.61 -2.88 -17.03
C ILE A 135 -2.02 -2.31 -17.16
N ALA A 136 -2.91 -2.63 -16.22
CA ALA A 136 -4.27 -2.09 -16.20
C ALA A 136 -4.29 -0.55 -16.11
N VAL A 137 -3.52 0.04 -15.18
CA VAL A 137 -3.46 1.51 -15.05
C VAL A 137 -2.86 2.18 -16.27
N VAL A 138 -1.76 1.66 -16.79
CA VAL A 138 -1.15 2.18 -18.03
C VAL A 138 -2.15 2.07 -19.19
N GLY A 139 -2.82 0.94 -19.32
CA GLY A 139 -3.87 0.71 -20.31
C GLY A 139 -5.02 1.71 -20.20
N VAL A 140 -5.50 1.97 -18.97
CA VAL A 140 -6.56 2.97 -18.73
C VAL A 140 -6.09 4.36 -19.12
N ILE A 141 -4.89 4.78 -18.70
CA ILE A 141 -4.34 6.11 -19.03
C ILE A 141 -4.23 6.30 -20.54
N LEU A 142 -3.78 5.28 -21.28
CA LEU A 142 -3.66 5.33 -22.74
C LEU A 142 -5.03 5.26 -23.45
N ALA A 143 -5.98 4.50 -22.91
CA ALA A 143 -7.32 4.38 -23.47
C ALA A 143 -8.19 5.61 -23.21
N LEU A 144 -7.90 6.36 -22.14
CA LEU A 144 -8.68 7.52 -21.72
C LEU A 144 -8.86 8.57 -22.83
N PRO A 145 -7.81 9.09 -23.50
CA PRO A 145 -7.98 10.03 -24.60
C PRO A 145 -8.70 9.39 -25.80
N LEU A 146 -8.43 8.13 -26.12
CA LEU A 146 -9.06 7.43 -27.25
C LEU A 146 -10.59 7.30 -27.10
N VAL A 147 -11.10 7.27 -25.86
CA VAL A 147 -12.54 7.16 -25.57
C VAL A 147 -13.15 8.51 -25.26
N VAL A 148 -12.49 9.31 -24.43
CA VAL A 148 -13.03 10.59 -23.95
C VAL A 148 -13.05 11.63 -25.08
N ASP A 149 -12.01 11.73 -25.89
CA ASP A 149 -11.94 12.74 -26.96
C ASP A 149 -13.09 12.60 -27.98
N PRO A 150 -13.36 11.41 -28.58
CA PRO A 150 -14.48 11.29 -29.51
C PRO A 150 -15.84 11.41 -28.81
N MET A 151 -15.94 11.01 -27.53
CA MET A 151 -17.17 11.18 -26.76
C MET A 151 -17.49 12.67 -26.55
N VAL A 152 -16.51 13.44 -26.09
CA VAL A 152 -16.60 14.88 -25.88
C VAL A 152 -16.87 15.59 -27.20
N HIS A 153 -16.13 15.23 -28.26
CA HIS A 153 -16.38 15.78 -29.60
C HIS A 153 -17.80 15.47 -30.08
N ARG A 154 -18.33 14.27 -29.83
CA ARG A 154 -19.71 13.91 -30.19
C ARG A 154 -20.73 14.77 -29.44
N ILE A 155 -20.51 15.01 -28.15
CA ILE A 155 -21.38 15.86 -27.32
C ILE A 155 -21.35 17.30 -27.84
N PHE A 156 -20.16 17.89 -28.01
CA PHE A 156 -20.04 19.26 -28.52
C PHE A 156 -20.55 19.43 -29.95
N SER A 157 -20.36 18.41 -30.81
CA SER A 157 -20.84 18.46 -32.20
C SER A 157 -22.35 18.52 -32.34
N ARG A 158 -23.09 18.10 -31.30
CA ARG A 158 -24.55 18.13 -31.20
C ARG A 158 -25.08 19.30 -30.37
N SER A 159 -24.22 20.20 -29.91
CA SER A 159 -24.64 21.36 -29.12
C SER A 159 -25.45 22.36 -29.98
N PRO A 160 -26.54 22.93 -29.46
CA PRO A 160 -27.36 23.91 -30.19
C PRO A 160 -26.59 25.19 -30.50
N GLU A 161 -25.67 25.58 -29.62
CA GLU A 161 -24.74 26.72 -29.82
C GLU A 161 -23.98 26.60 -31.15
N ARG A 162 -23.53 25.39 -31.51
CA ARG A 162 -22.78 25.16 -32.74
C ARG A 162 -23.64 25.30 -34.01
N GLU A 163 -24.93 24.99 -33.91
CA GLU A 163 -25.88 25.18 -35.01
C GLU A 163 -26.27 26.66 -35.16
N GLU A 164 -26.42 27.38 -34.04
CA GLU A 164 -26.65 28.83 -34.03
C GLU A 164 -25.44 29.58 -34.61
N ALA A 165 -24.22 29.25 -34.19
CA ALA A 165 -23.00 29.83 -34.74
C ALA A 165 -22.82 29.56 -36.26
N LYS A 166 -23.29 28.42 -36.77
CA LYS A 166 -23.30 28.15 -38.22
C LYS A 166 -24.32 29.02 -38.96
N ARG A 167 -25.51 29.23 -38.38
CA ARG A 167 -26.55 30.09 -38.96
C ARG A 167 -26.10 31.54 -39.01
N GLU A 168 -25.51 32.03 -37.93
CA GLU A 168 -24.94 33.39 -37.87
C GLU A 168 -23.87 33.57 -38.96
N ARG A 169 -22.91 32.64 -39.07
CA ARG A 169 -21.89 32.68 -40.13
C ARG A 169 -22.47 32.63 -41.54
N ALA A 170 -23.52 31.84 -41.76
CA ALA A 170 -24.17 31.75 -43.07
C ALA A 170 -24.92 33.04 -43.44
N MET A 171 -25.61 33.66 -42.47
CA MET A 171 -26.23 34.98 -42.69
C MET A 171 -25.18 36.05 -42.98
N ASP A 172 -24.07 36.06 -42.24
CA ASP A 172 -23.00 37.03 -42.42
C ASP A 172 -22.37 36.92 -43.82
N LEU A 173 -22.14 35.68 -44.30
CA LEU A 173 -21.69 35.43 -45.67
C LEU A 173 -22.68 35.91 -46.73
N MET A 174 -23.99 35.71 -46.53
CA MET A 174 -25.01 36.21 -47.45
C MET A 174 -25.07 37.75 -47.47
N LEU A 175 -24.93 38.39 -46.30
CA LEU A 175 -24.87 39.84 -46.17
C LEU A 175 -23.66 40.41 -46.92
N LEU A 176 -22.49 39.79 -46.78
CA LEU A 176 -21.29 40.17 -47.52
C LEU A 176 -21.47 40.01 -49.03
N ALA A 177 -22.05 38.91 -49.49
CA ALA A 177 -22.31 38.70 -50.92
C ALA A 177 -23.30 39.72 -51.50
N LEU A 178 -24.35 40.08 -50.76
CA LEU A 178 -25.30 41.13 -51.18
C LEU A 178 -24.65 42.51 -51.24
N ASN A 179 -23.74 42.80 -50.32
CA ASN A 179 -23.02 44.08 -50.28
C ASN A 179 -21.90 44.19 -51.33
N GLU A 180 -21.47 43.07 -51.94
CA GLU A 180 -20.59 43.07 -53.11
C GLU A 180 -21.34 43.24 -54.44
N GLU A 181 -22.67 43.04 -54.45
CA GLU A 181 -23.53 43.18 -55.64
C GLU A 181 -24.12 44.60 -55.81
N GLU A 182 -24.04 45.48 -54.81
CA GLU A 182 -24.37 46.92 -54.88
C GLU A 182 -23.16 47.79 -55.28
#